data_AF-A0A1Y5HT57-F1
#
_entry.id   AF-A0A1Y5HT57-F1
#
_cell.length_a   1.000
_cell.length_b   1.000
_cell.length_c   1.000
_cell.angle_alpha   90.00
_cell.angle_beta   90.00
_cell.angle_gamma   90.00
#
_symmetry.space_group_name_H-M   'P 1'
#
loop_
_entity.id
_entity.type
_entity.pdbx_description
1 polymer ?
#
loop_
_entity_poly.entity_id
_entity_poly.type
_entity_poly.pdbx_seq_one_letter_code
_entity_poly.pdbx_strand_id
1 'polypeptide(L)'
;MNSPISSTIYSVDNACEKQLRDHELPTSIEGFLIVTDSFSYLVDDLSWDQGNGKQPSILLLDASLADRLAEHEELEECFGGVALYHEWVEVTGLLRESGIGAFERQLYRIDALQVLIEADDESVNRIDISLP
;
A
#
# COMPACT_ATOMS: atom_id res chain seq x y z
N MET A 1 -53.36 -4.51 -17.41
CA MET A 1 -52.25 -5.48 -17.28
C MET A 1 -51.05 -4.70 -16.83
N ASN A 2 -50.75 -4.72 -15.52
CA ASN A 2 -49.62 -3.99 -14.94
C ASN A 2 -48.41 -4.91 -14.94
N SER A 3 -47.45 -4.66 -15.84
CA SER A 3 -46.10 -5.20 -15.68
C SER A 3 -45.42 -4.41 -14.56
N PRO A 4 -44.91 -5.04 -13.48
CA PRO A 4 -44.04 -4.32 -12.57
C PRO A 4 -42.72 -4.09 -13.31
N ILE A 5 -42.35 -2.82 -13.44
CA ILE A 5 -40.97 -2.44 -13.78
C ILE A 5 -40.13 -3.01 -12.64
N SER A 6 -39.36 -4.06 -12.93
CA SER A 6 -38.39 -4.65 -12.00
C SER A 6 -37.37 -3.57 -11.67
N SER A 7 -37.62 -2.83 -10.61
CA SER A 7 -36.72 -1.83 -10.04
C SER A 7 -35.62 -2.53 -9.27
N THR A 8 -34.84 -3.37 -9.95
CA THR A 8 -33.59 -3.89 -9.40
C THR A 8 -32.51 -2.83 -9.57
N ILE A 9 -32.76 -1.66 -8.96
CA ILE A 9 -31.86 -0.51 -9.01
C ILE A 9 -30.98 -0.65 -7.77
N TYR A 10 -29.84 -1.35 -7.91
CA TYR A 10 -28.78 -1.46 -6.90
C TYR A 10 -29.22 -1.78 -5.45
N SER A 11 -29.13 -3.06 -5.06
CA SER A 11 -29.20 -3.42 -3.63
C SER A 11 -27.89 -3.05 -2.93
N VAL A 12 -27.99 -2.25 -1.87
CA VAL A 12 -26.86 -1.90 -0.99
C VAL A 12 -26.25 -3.18 -0.41
N ASP A 13 -27.06 -4.14 -0.01
CA ASP A 13 -26.59 -5.42 0.55
C ASP A 13 -25.76 -6.20 -0.48
N ASN A 14 -26.22 -6.28 -1.73
CA ASN A 14 -25.46 -6.93 -2.81
C ASN A 14 -24.16 -6.18 -3.13
N ALA A 15 -24.17 -4.85 -3.02
CA ALA A 15 -22.97 -4.04 -3.23
C ALA A 15 -21.96 -4.24 -2.10
N CYS A 16 -22.41 -4.30 -0.85
CA CYS A 16 -21.60 -4.61 0.33
C CYS A 16 -21.01 -6.02 0.26
N GLU A 17 -21.81 -7.04 -0.08
CA GLU A 17 -21.32 -8.41 -0.27
C GLU A 17 -20.32 -8.54 -1.42
N LYS A 18 -20.49 -7.76 -2.49
CA LYS A 18 -19.51 -7.70 -3.57
C LYS A 18 -18.21 -7.06 -3.09
N GLN A 19 -18.29 -5.91 -2.42
CA GLN A 19 -17.11 -5.25 -1.85
C GLN A 19 -16.36 -6.17 -0.87
N LEU A 20 -17.07 -6.86 0.03
CA LEU A 20 -16.45 -7.78 0.99
C LEU A 20 -15.78 -9.01 0.33
N ARG A 21 -16.18 -9.38 -0.88
CA ARG A 21 -15.50 -10.45 -1.65
C ARG A 21 -14.28 -9.94 -2.40
N ASP A 22 -14.30 -8.67 -2.81
CA ASP A 22 -13.26 -8.07 -3.63
C ASP A 22 -12.08 -7.54 -2.77
N HIS A 23 -12.23 -7.49 -1.45
CA HIS A 23 -11.25 -6.96 -0.51
C HIS A 23 -10.83 -7.99 0.54
N GLU A 24 -9.54 -8.00 0.86
CA GLU A 24 -9.01 -8.80 1.96
C GLU A 24 -9.24 -8.09 3.30
N LEU A 25 -9.05 -8.83 4.41
CA LEU A 25 -9.09 -8.25 5.75
C LEU A 25 -7.98 -7.19 5.92
N PRO A 26 -8.17 -6.21 6.83
CA PRO A 26 -7.09 -5.31 7.21
C PRO A 26 -5.83 -6.10 7.56
N THR A 27 -4.72 -5.71 6.96
CA THR A 27 -3.42 -6.33 7.20
C THR A 27 -2.37 -5.28 7.44
N SER A 28 -1.36 -5.65 8.21
CA SER A 28 -0.11 -4.91 8.34
C SER A 28 0.97 -5.68 7.58
N ILE A 29 1.77 -4.97 6.79
CA ILE A 29 2.80 -5.54 5.93
C ILE A 29 4.07 -4.74 6.15
N GLU A 30 5.14 -5.44 6.51
CA GLU A 30 6.48 -4.86 6.54
C GLU A 30 7.15 -5.07 5.19
N GLY A 31 7.93 -4.08 4.75
CA GLY A 31 8.69 -4.20 3.51
C GLY A 31 9.36 -2.89 3.14
N PHE A 32 9.93 -2.86 1.95
CA PHE A 32 10.59 -1.68 1.44
C PHE A 32 9.65 -0.86 0.57
N LEU A 33 9.37 0.36 1.02
CA LEU A 33 8.54 1.31 0.29
C LEU A 33 9.37 1.93 -0.82
N ILE A 34 8.95 1.73 -2.07
CA ILE A 34 9.46 2.43 -3.24
C ILE A 34 8.42 3.46 -3.68
N VAL A 35 8.81 4.73 -3.66
CA VAL A 35 8.00 5.82 -4.20
C VAL A 35 8.63 6.30 -5.50
N THR A 36 7.81 6.72 -6.46
CA THR A 36 8.24 7.33 -7.72
C THR A 36 7.44 8.61 -7.94
N ASP A 37 7.70 9.32 -9.03
CA ASP A 37 6.91 10.50 -9.42
C ASP A 37 5.44 10.19 -9.75
N SER A 38 5.13 8.93 -10.08
CA SER A 38 3.86 8.53 -10.69
C SER A 38 3.09 7.52 -9.85
N PHE A 39 3.77 6.71 -9.04
CA PHE A 39 3.16 5.67 -8.21
C PHE A 39 4.10 5.23 -7.08
N SER A 40 3.54 4.52 -6.11
CA SER A 40 4.28 3.96 -4.98
C SER A 40 3.97 2.48 -4.87
N TYR A 41 4.93 1.67 -4.43
CA TYR A 41 4.71 0.24 -4.20
C TYR A 41 5.60 -0.28 -3.07
N LEU A 42 5.09 -1.28 -2.35
CA LEU A 42 5.83 -2.02 -1.35
C LEU A 42 6.49 -3.23 -2.00
N VAL A 43 7.77 -3.42 -1.75
CA VAL A 43 8.47 -4.68 -2.02
C VAL A 43 8.50 -5.45 -0.72
N ASP A 44 7.82 -6.59 -0.69
CA ASP A 44 7.71 -7.43 0.49
C ASP A 44 9.02 -8.18 0.75
N ASP A 45 9.53 -8.07 1.99
CA ASP A 45 10.77 -8.73 2.42
C ASP A 45 10.59 -10.25 2.62
N LEU A 46 9.34 -10.75 2.63
CA LEU A 46 9.00 -12.18 2.85
C LEU A 46 9.65 -13.18 1.87
N SER A 47 10.36 -12.73 0.83
CA SER A 47 10.96 -13.61 -0.19
C SER A 47 12.46 -13.42 -0.44
N TRP A 48 13.18 -12.58 0.32
CA TRP A 48 14.62 -12.40 0.10
C TRP A 48 15.42 -13.72 0.18
N ASP A 49 14.95 -14.66 1.00
CA ASP A 49 15.54 -15.98 1.21
C ASP A 49 15.23 -17.02 0.11
N GLN A 50 14.32 -16.74 -0.84
CA GLN A 50 13.90 -17.70 -1.88
C GLN A 50 14.29 -17.22 -3.28
N GLY A 51 15.52 -17.55 -3.67
CA GLY A 51 16.19 -17.07 -4.88
C GLY A 51 15.38 -17.06 -6.18
N ASN A 52 15.70 -16.06 -7.02
CA ASN A 52 15.30 -15.89 -8.43
C ASN A 52 13.79 -15.81 -8.75
N GLY A 53 12.90 -15.80 -7.77
CA GLY A 53 11.49 -15.45 -7.98
C GLY A 53 11.32 -13.94 -8.25
N LYS A 54 10.28 -13.56 -9.02
CA LYS A 54 9.84 -12.15 -9.08
C LYS A 54 9.36 -11.79 -7.67
N GLN A 55 10.04 -10.86 -7.00
CA GLN A 55 9.60 -10.42 -5.67
C GLN A 55 8.17 -9.88 -5.76
N PRO A 56 7.25 -10.35 -4.91
CA PRO A 56 5.90 -9.82 -4.87
C PRO A 56 5.97 -8.34 -4.51
N SER A 57 5.30 -7.52 -5.32
CA SER A 57 5.20 -6.08 -5.10
C SER A 57 3.73 -5.69 -5.00
N ILE A 58 3.43 -4.81 -4.07
CA ILE A 58 2.08 -4.37 -3.73
C ILE A 58 1.98 -2.90 -4.10
N LEU A 59 1.11 -2.58 -5.05
CA LEU A 59 0.87 -1.19 -5.43
C LEU A 59 0.18 -0.43 -4.30
N LEU A 60 0.64 0.79 -4.00
CA LEU A 60 0.03 1.69 -3.04
C LEU A 60 -0.73 2.79 -3.79
N LEU A 61 -2.04 2.86 -3.59
CA LEU A 61 -2.88 3.88 -4.24
C LEU A 61 -2.94 5.18 -3.42
N ASP A 62 -1.77 5.75 -3.14
CA ASP A 62 -1.66 7.06 -2.50
C ASP A 62 -0.54 7.87 -3.18
N ALA A 63 -0.96 8.89 -3.92
CA ALA A 63 -0.05 9.78 -4.66
C ALA A 63 0.59 10.86 -3.76
N SER A 64 0.09 11.03 -2.53
CA SER A 64 0.61 12.03 -1.59
C SER A 64 1.83 11.54 -0.80
N LEU A 65 2.15 10.25 -0.87
CA LEU A 65 3.23 9.63 -0.10
C LEU A 65 4.60 10.32 -0.30
N ALA A 66 4.92 10.71 -1.54
CA ALA A 66 6.17 11.41 -1.82
C ALA A 66 6.26 12.73 -1.05
N ASP A 67 5.19 13.53 -1.10
CA ASP A 67 5.13 14.82 -0.41
C ASP A 67 5.19 14.62 1.11
N ARG A 68 4.50 13.60 1.63
CA ARG A 68 4.47 13.29 3.07
C ARG A 68 5.83 12.86 3.60
N LEU A 69 6.52 11.96 2.91
CA LEU A 69 7.85 11.54 3.30
C LEU A 69 8.85 12.72 3.28
N ALA A 70 8.71 13.63 2.32
CA ALA A 70 9.54 14.82 2.24
C ALA A 70 9.33 15.83 3.40
N GLU A 71 8.24 15.74 4.16
CA GLU A 71 8.02 16.56 5.37
C GLU A 71 8.94 16.14 6.54
N HIS A 72 9.56 14.96 6.49
CA HIS A 72 10.41 14.42 7.55
C HIS A 72 11.89 14.60 7.21
N GLU A 73 12.51 15.68 7.73
CA GLU A 73 13.93 16.00 7.51
C GLU A 73 14.91 14.90 7.97
N GLU A 74 14.47 14.04 8.89
CA GLU A 74 15.22 12.90 9.43
C GLU A 74 15.46 11.79 8.39
N LEU A 75 14.70 11.78 7.30
CA LEU A 75 14.85 10.84 6.19
C LEU A 75 15.91 11.40 5.21
N GLU A 76 17.19 11.24 5.54
CA GLU A 76 18.32 11.91 4.86
C GLU A 76 18.53 11.50 3.37
N GLU A 77 17.98 10.38 2.90
CA GLU A 77 18.28 9.81 1.56
C GLU A 77 17.35 10.28 0.42
N CYS A 78 16.51 11.28 0.69
CA CYS A 78 15.40 11.68 -0.19
C CYS A 78 15.80 12.68 -1.30
N PHE A 79 16.81 12.40 -2.14
CA PHE A 79 17.23 13.37 -3.19
C PHE A 79 17.53 12.77 -4.58
N GLY A 80 16.73 13.19 -5.58
CA GLY A 80 17.17 13.33 -6.98
C GLY A 80 16.27 12.73 -8.07
N GLY A 81 15.38 13.54 -8.65
CA GLY A 81 14.81 13.42 -10.02
C GLY A 81 13.84 12.26 -10.32
N VAL A 82 14.05 11.11 -9.68
CA VAL A 82 13.18 9.94 -9.58
C VAL A 82 13.41 9.48 -8.16
N ALA A 83 12.70 10.09 -7.21
CA ALA A 83 12.99 9.90 -5.79
C ALA A 83 12.57 8.48 -5.40
N LEU A 84 13.46 7.51 -5.63
CA LEU A 84 13.42 6.17 -5.06
C LEU A 84 13.70 6.35 -3.57
N TYR A 85 12.65 6.62 -2.81
CA TYR A 85 12.66 6.36 -1.38
C TYR A 85 12.76 4.85 -1.22
N HIS A 86 13.66 4.36 -0.38
CA HIS A 86 13.74 2.94 -0.04
C HIS A 86 13.81 2.86 1.47
N GLU A 87 12.63 3.00 2.07
CA GLU A 87 12.50 2.94 3.53
C GLU A 87 11.93 1.60 3.93
N TRP A 88 12.49 1.00 4.97
CA TRP A 88 11.82 -0.10 5.64
C TRP A 88 10.60 0.47 6.35
N VAL A 89 9.42 -0.02 6.00
CA VAL A 89 8.15 0.49 6.51
C VAL A 89 7.26 -0.62 7.02
N GLU A 90 6.37 -0.27 7.94
CA GLU A 90 5.16 -1.03 8.27
C GLU A 90 3.95 -0.28 7.70
N VAL A 91 3.22 -0.91 6.78
CA VAL A 91 2.01 -0.35 6.17
C VAL A 91 0.80 -1.14 6.61
N THR A 92 -0.21 -0.46 7.16
CA THR A 92 -1.49 -1.07 7.50
C THR A 92 -2.58 -0.58 6.57
N GLY A 93 -3.40 -1.48 6.05
CA GLY A 93 -4.51 -1.10 5.19
C GLY A 93 -5.32 -2.26 4.64
N LEU A 94 -6.08 -1.98 3.58
CA LEU A 94 -6.93 -2.96 2.91
C LEU A 94 -6.31 -3.39 1.57
N LEU A 95 -6.02 -4.69 1.47
CA LEU A 95 -5.53 -5.32 0.27
C LEU A 95 -6.66 -5.72 -0.67
N ARG A 96 -6.37 -5.73 -1.96
CA ARG A 96 -7.18 -6.37 -2.99
C ARG A 96 -6.32 -6.78 -4.19
N GLU A 97 -6.89 -7.57 -5.09
CA GLU A 97 -6.29 -7.80 -6.40
C GLU A 97 -6.15 -6.48 -7.17
N SER A 98 -5.00 -6.29 -7.81
CA SER A 98 -4.70 -5.04 -8.53
C SER A 98 -5.34 -5.00 -9.91
N GLY A 99 -5.28 -6.12 -10.63
CA GLY A 99 -5.60 -6.20 -12.06
C GLY A 99 -4.55 -5.53 -12.96
N ILE A 100 -3.45 -4.99 -12.41
CA ILE A 100 -2.35 -4.37 -13.15
C ILE A 100 -1.26 -5.42 -13.34
N GLY A 101 -0.88 -5.76 -14.57
CA GLY A 101 0.02 -6.90 -14.83
C GLY A 101 1.40 -6.84 -14.14
N ALA A 102 1.85 -5.66 -13.70
CA ALA A 102 3.08 -5.51 -12.94
C ALA A 102 2.92 -5.91 -11.45
N PHE A 103 1.74 -5.69 -10.86
CA PHE A 103 1.43 -5.84 -9.43
C PHE A 103 0.24 -6.78 -9.26
N GLU A 104 0.41 -7.92 -8.58
CA GLU A 104 -0.72 -8.84 -8.38
C GLU A 104 -1.73 -8.29 -7.36
N ARG A 105 -1.21 -7.54 -6.37
CA ARG A 105 -1.98 -6.95 -5.28
C ARG A 105 -1.79 -5.45 -5.21
N GLN A 106 -2.75 -4.79 -4.60
CA GLN A 106 -2.68 -3.38 -4.25
C GLN A 106 -3.29 -3.11 -2.88
N LEU A 107 -2.66 -2.21 -2.14
CA LEU A 107 -3.24 -1.52 -0.99
C LEU A 107 -4.01 -0.33 -1.54
N TYR A 108 -5.34 -0.48 -1.62
CA TYR A 108 -6.21 0.57 -2.17
C TYR A 108 -6.66 1.59 -1.14
N ARG A 109 -6.44 1.28 0.14
CA ARG A 109 -6.60 2.17 1.29
C ARG A 109 -5.46 1.90 2.25
N ILE A 110 -4.81 2.97 2.67
CA ILE A 110 -3.75 2.94 3.68
C ILE A 110 -4.34 3.60 4.94
N ASP A 111 -4.34 2.86 6.04
CA ASP A 111 -4.84 3.31 7.34
C ASP A 111 -3.71 3.84 8.23
N ALA A 112 -2.51 3.28 8.10
CA ALA A 112 -1.31 3.74 8.79
C ALA A 112 -0.06 3.41 7.97
N LEU A 113 0.95 4.27 8.10
CA LEU A 113 2.28 4.09 7.52
C LEU A 113 3.31 4.52 8.55
N GLN A 114 4.25 3.62 8.86
CA GLN A 114 5.36 3.88 9.77
C GLN A 114 6.67 3.58 9.06
N VAL A 115 7.63 4.50 9.13
CA VAL A 115 9.02 4.25 8.73
C VAL A 115 9.75 3.64 9.92
N LEU A 116 10.49 2.56 9.66
CA LEU A 116 11.24 1.79 10.64
C LEU A 116 12.73 2.07 10.44
N ILE A 117 13.37 2.65 11.46
CA ILE A 117 14.80 2.99 11.43
C ILE A 117 15.53 2.11 12.44
N GLU A 118 16.38 1.22 11.94
CA GLU A 118 17.27 0.41 12.77
C GLU A 118 18.47 1.24 13.25
N ALA A 119 18.67 1.31 14.56
CA ALA A 119 19.81 1.96 15.19
C ALA A 119 21.00 1.00 15.33
N ASP A 120 22.19 1.56 15.59
CA ASP A 120 23.44 0.78 15.77
C ASP A 120 23.37 -0.26 16.91
N ASP A 121 22.42 -0.13 17.84
CA ASP A 121 22.18 -1.06 18.95
C ASP A 121 21.11 -2.12 18.62
N GLU A 122 20.76 -2.30 17.34
CA GLU A 122 19.71 -3.20 16.83
C GLU A 122 18.29 -2.83 17.33
N SER A 123 18.12 -1.65 17.94
CA SER A 123 16.78 -1.15 18.29
C SER A 123 16.09 -0.53 17.08
N VAL A 124 14.77 -0.68 17.00
CA VAL A 124 13.96 -0.13 15.89
C VAL A 124 13.17 1.07 16.39
N ASN A 125 13.48 2.23 15.80
CA ASN A 125 12.71 3.46 15.97
C ASN A 125 11.60 3.54 14.92
N ARG A 126 10.49 4.20 15.26
CA ARG A 126 9.31 4.31 14.39
C ARG A 126 8.98 5.78 14.16
N ILE A 127 8.81 6.16 12.90
CA ILE A 127 8.31 7.48 12.50
C ILE A 127 6.94 7.31 11.87
N ASP A 128 5.91 7.86 12.50
CA ASP A 128 4.55 7.87 11.94
C ASP A 128 4.46 8.88 10.78
N ILE A 129 4.04 8.40 9.61
CA ILE A 129 3.78 9.25 8.44
C ILE A 129 2.31 9.66 8.45
N SER A 130 2.06 10.97 8.44
CA SER A 130 0.70 11.51 8.44
C SER A 130 0.03 11.32 7.08
N LEU A 131 -0.95 10.42 7.03
CA LEU A 131 -1.77 10.16 5.84
C LEU A 131 -2.97 11.13 5.78
N PRO A 132 -3.51 11.45 4.58
CA PRO A 132 -4.64 12.35 4.39
C PRO A 132 -5.99 11.84 4.91
#